data_AF-A0A348VTF9-F1
#
_entry.id   AF-A0A348VTF9-F1
#
_cell.length_a   1.000
_cell.length_b   1.000
_cell.length_c   1.000
_cell.angle_alpha   90.00
_cell.angle_beta   90.00
_cell.angle_gamma   90.00
#
_symmetry.space_group_name_H-M   'P 1'
#
loop_
_entity.id
_entity.type
_entity.pdbx_description
1 polymer ?
#
loop_
_entity_poly.entity_id
_entity_poly.type
_entity_poly.pdbx_seq_one_letter_code
_entity_poly.pdbx_strand_id
1 'polypeptide(L)'
;MTPMEKVAQALKARAMTGYFSGVIHQAGLQNYIARCTWMHTDGTVLLFTRDTGHHSAGWFKNPDYERCWHLSISFRDPETEAPRPFDRKEAERWTKLFFRGNTNLLWCEPPCYPEGKINGVHHYRLFCDEVWQPIKPRGEVYSREFTEKGWKSFSEIHGQEEQCNDNNTKK
;
A
#
# COMPACT_ATOMS: atom_id res chain seq x y z
N MET A 1 -4.18 27.90 0.90
CA MET A 1 -3.77 26.49 1.06
C MET A 1 -3.80 26.12 2.54
N THR A 2 -4.63 25.18 2.93
CA THR A 2 -4.80 24.71 4.31
C THR A 2 -3.57 23.93 4.80
N PRO A 3 -3.39 23.74 6.12
CA PRO A 3 -2.30 22.89 6.65
C PRO A 3 -2.28 21.48 6.05
N MET A 4 -3.43 20.82 5.92
CA MET A 4 -3.53 19.48 5.31
C MET A 4 -3.11 19.49 3.84
N GLU A 5 -3.50 20.51 3.07
CA GLU A 5 -3.11 20.63 1.66
C GLU A 5 -1.59 20.78 1.51
N LYS A 6 -0.93 21.53 2.40
CA LYS A 6 0.54 21.66 2.42
C LYS A 6 1.21 20.31 2.71
N VAL A 7 0.69 19.54 3.66
CA VAL A 7 1.19 18.19 3.98
C VAL A 7 1.04 17.26 2.78
N ALA A 8 -0.15 17.22 2.18
CA ALA A 8 -0.40 16.37 1.01
C ALA A 8 0.49 16.75 -0.18
N GLN A 9 0.71 18.06 -0.42
CA GLN A 9 1.62 18.53 -1.47
C GLN A 9 3.08 18.12 -1.18
N ALA A 10 3.55 18.30 0.05
CA ALA A 10 4.91 17.95 0.45
C ALA A 10 5.15 16.44 0.32
N LEU A 11 4.23 15.62 0.81
CA LEU A 11 4.34 14.17 0.72
C LEU A 11 4.30 13.66 -0.72
N LYS A 12 3.46 14.24 -1.59
CA LYS A 12 3.50 13.95 -3.04
C LYS A 12 4.86 14.26 -3.67
N ALA A 13 5.43 15.42 -3.36
CA ALA A 13 6.74 15.80 -3.88
C ALA A 13 7.84 14.84 -3.41
N ARG A 14 7.77 14.34 -2.17
CA ARG A 14 8.73 13.37 -1.63
C ARG A 14 8.57 11.97 -2.25
N ALA A 15 7.34 11.50 -2.45
CA ALA A 15 7.04 10.25 -3.14
C ALA A 15 7.57 10.22 -4.58
N MET A 16 7.69 11.39 -5.23
CA MET A 16 8.29 11.51 -6.57
C MET A 16 9.80 11.26 -6.60
N THR A 17 10.49 11.27 -5.45
CA THR A 17 11.95 11.09 -5.38
C THR A 17 12.40 9.63 -5.43
N GLY A 18 11.46 8.67 -5.41
CA GLY A 18 11.78 7.25 -5.43
C GLY A 18 10.53 6.38 -5.56
N TYR A 19 10.69 5.11 -5.23
CA TYR A 19 9.60 4.14 -5.11
C TYR A 19 10.00 3.05 -4.11
N PHE A 20 8.99 2.37 -3.54
CA PHE A 20 9.15 1.21 -2.67
C PHE A 20 8.80 -0.06 -3.45
N SER A 21 9.69 -1.05 -3.44
CA SER A 21 9.47 -2.31 -4.16
C SER A 21 9.22 -3.51 -3.25
N GLY A 22 8.92 -3.30 -1.97
CA GLY A 22 8.78 -4.40 -1.00
C GLY A 22 10.10 -5.03 -0.53
N VAL A 23 11.25 -4.60 -1.07
CA VAL A 23 12.57 -5.19 -0.76
C VAL A 23 13.22 -4.47 0.42
N ILE A 24 13.28 -5.14 1.58
CA ILE A 24 13.70 -4.57 2.88
C ILE A 24 15.17 -4.08 2.87
N HIS A 25 16.03 -4.68 2.04
CA HIS A 25 17.45 -4.32 1.93
C HIS A 25 17.77 -3.31 0.82
N GLN A 26 16.76 -2.66 0.24
CA GLN A 26 16.99 -1.63 -0.77
C GLN A 26 17.74 -0.44 -0.14
N ALA A 27 18.92 -0.11 -0.70
CA ALA A 27 19.72 1.01 -0.23
C ALA A 27 18.90 2.31 -0.26
N GLY A 28 18.91 3.06 0.85
CA GLY A 28 18.16 4.31 0.97
C GLY A 28 16.66 4.16 1.21
N LEU A 29 16.12 2.94 1.32
CA LEU A 29 14.69 2.70 1.59
C LEU A 29 14.24 3.40 2.88
N GLN A 30 14.99 3.24 3.97
CA GLN A 30 14.64 3.86 5.26
C GLN A 30 14.56 5.38 5.14
N ASN A 31 15.48 5.99 4.38
CA ASN A 31 15.46 7.43 4.12
C ASN A 31 14.29 7.85 3.22
N TYR A 32 13.87 7.00 2.27
CA TYR A 32 12.69 7.26 1.46
C TYR A 32 11.40 7.18 2.29
N ILE A 33 11.23 6.12 3.09
CA ILE A 33 10.08 5.95 3.99
C ILE A 33 10.02 7.09 5.01
N ALA A 34 11.13 7.41 5.69
CA ALA A 34 11.16 8.50 6.67
C ALA A 34 10.75 9.85 6.06
N ARG A 35 11.14 10.14 4.81
CA ARG A 35 10.71 11.35 4.11
C ARG A 35 9.22 11.28 3.74
N CYS A 36 8.73 10.11 3.34
CA CYS A 36 7.35 9.91 2.92
C CYS A 36 6.35 9.74 4.08
N THR A 37 6.84 9.68 5.32
CA THR A 37 6.02 9.64 6.54
C THR A 37 5.77 11.05 7.09
N TRP A 38 4.57 11.27 7.62
CA TRP A 38 4.20 12.48 8.34
C TRP A 38 3.23 12.17 9.48
N MET A 39 3.48 12.75 10.66
CA MET A 39 2.54 12.79 11.78
C MET A 39 1.92 14.19 11.82
N HIS A 40 0.62 14.29 11.52
CA HIS A 40 -0.12 15.55 11.54
C HIS A 40 -0.52 15.91 12.97
N THR A 41 -0.72 17.19 13.25
CA THR A 41 -0.95 17.71 14.61
C THR A 41 -2.25 17.23 15.25
N ASP A 42 -3.21 16.77 14.46
CA ASP A 42 -4.45 16.14 14.95
C ASP A 42 -4.27 14.64 15.27
N GLY A 43 -3.06 14.13 15.15
CA GLY A 43 -2.71 12.74 15.39
C GLY A 43 -2.92 11.82 14.19
N THR A 44 -3.17 12.34 12.98
CA THR A 44 -3.18 11.52 11.77
C THR A 44 -1.76 11.13 11.36
N VAL A 45 -1.50 9.83 11.25
CA VAL A 45 -0.24 9.29 10.73
C VAL A 45 -0.42 8.95 9.25
N LEU A 46 0.45 9.47 8.41
CA LEU A 46 0.43 9.28 6.96
C LEU A 46 1.76 8.71 6.50
N LEU A 47 1.73 7.72 5.61
CA LEU A 47 2.86 7.32 4.77
C LEU A 47 2.37 7.31 3.33
N PHE A 48 2.95 8.16 2.49
CA PHE A 48 2.55 8.27 1.08
C PHE A 48 3.72 7.96 0.15
N THR A 49 3.63 6.86 -0.56
CA THR A 49 4.71 6.34 -1.42
C THR A 49 4.21 6.07 -2.83
N ARG A 50 5.16 6.01 -3.76
CA ARG A 50 5.02 5.22 -4.98
C ARG A 50 5.52 3.81 -4.71
N ASP A 51 4.73 2.82 -5.07
CA ASP A 51 5.08 1.41 -4.92
C ASP A 51 5.18 0.75 -6.30
N THR A 52 6.09 -0.20 -6.46
CA THR A 52 6.29 -1.00 -7.69
C THR A 52 6.58 -2.45 -7.34
N GLY A 53 6.58 -3.35 -8.32
CA GLY A 53 7.11 -4.70 -8.13
C GLY A 53 6.10 -5.73 -7.68
N HIS A 54 4.81 -5.41 -7.55
CA HIS A 54 3.86 -6.38 -6.99
C HIS A 54 3.68 -7.61 -7.87
N HIS A 55 3.65 -7.43 -9.20
CA HIS A 55 3.55 -8.53 -10.14
C HIS A 55 4.91 -9.14 -10.42
N SER A 56 5.93 -8.33 -10.67
CA SER A 56 7.28 -8.82 -10.96
C SER A 56 7.93 -9.56 -9.78
N ALA A 57 7.60 -9.22 -8.53
CA ALA A 57 8.00 -9.96 -7.33
C ALA A 57 7.14 -11.20 -7.02
N GLY A 58 6.17 -11.52 -7.88
CA GLY A 58 5.36 -12.72 -7.75
C GLY A 58 4.21 -12.62 -6.74
N TRP A 59 3.85 -11.43 -6.25
CA TRP A 59 2.80 -11.26 -5.25
C TRP A 59 1.41 -11.25 -5.89
N PHE A 60 1.23 -10.49 -6.97
CA PHE A 60 -0.03 -10.39 -7.71
C PHE A 60 0.12 -11.01 -9.10
N LYS A 61 -0.89 -11.75 -9.54
CA LYS A 61 -0.83 -12.43 -10.85
C LYS A 61 -1.15 -11.46 -11.99
N ASN A 62 -2.01 -10.49 -11.74
CA ASN A 62 -2.41 -9.51 -12.74
C ASN A 62 -1.38 -8.37 -12.82
N PRO A 63 -0.75 -8.13 -14.00
CA PRO A 63 0.27 -7.08 -14.17
C PRO A 63 -0.27 -5.66 -14.00
N ASP A 64 -1.58 -5.42 -14.09
CA ASP A 64 -2.17 -4.09 -13.86
C ASP A 64 -1.99 -3.63 -12.39
N TYR A 65 -1.62 -4.54 -11.49
CA TYR A 65 -1.35 -4.24 -10.09
C TYR A 65 0.14 -3.99 -9.80
N GLU A 66 1.00 -3.94 -10.83
CA GLU A 66 2.46 -3.82 -10.68
C GLU A 66 2.88 -2.59 -9.87
N ARG A 67 2.24 -1.44 -10.10
CA ARG A 67 2.62 -0.17 -9.48
C ARG A 67 1.43 0.68 -9.06
N CYS A 68 1.58 1.42 -7.98
CA CYS A 68 0.52 2.29 -7.46
C CYS A 68 1.05 3.49 -6.67
N TRP A 69 0.23 4.51 -6.54
CA TRP A 69 0.33 5.46 -5.44
C TRP A 69 -0.30 4.86 -4.21
N HIS A 70 0.45 4.80 -3.12
CA HIS A 70 0.06 4.14 -1.88
C HIS A 70 -0.03 5.16 -0.75
N LEU A 71 -1.16 5.20 -0.07
CA LEU A 71 -1.36 5.92 1.17
C LEU A 71 -1.65 4.92 2.28
N SER A 72 -0.73 4.81 3.24
CA SER A 72 -1.03 4.20 4.53
C SER A 72 -1.47 5.29 5.50
N ILE A 73 -2.57 5.06 6.20
CA ILE A 73 -3.15 6.01 7.15
C ILE A 73 -3.59 5.31 8.42
N SER A 74 -3.26 5.92 9.56
CA SER A 74 -3.78 5.54 10.88
C SER A 74 -3.95 6.77 11.76
N PHE A 75 -4.54 6.57 12.94
CA PHE A 75 -4.84 7.64 13.87
C PHE A 75 -4.24 7.31 15.22
N ARG A 76 -3.57 8.30 15.80
CA ARG A 76 -2.99 8.25 17.14
C ARG A 76 -3.48 9.44 17.94
N ASP A 77 -3.50 9.30 19.25
CA ASP A 77 -3.74 10.40 20.15
C ASP A 77 -2.59 11.42 20.03
N PRO A 78 -2.87 12.72 19.86
CA PRO A 78 -1.82 13.71 19.60
C PRO A 78 -0.94 14.00 20.82
N GLU A 79 -1.37 13.66 22.03
CA GLU A 79 -0.62 13.90 23.27
C GLU A 79 0.16 12.66 23.72
N THR A 80 -0.48 11.48 23.62
CA THR A 80 0.04 10.21 24.15
C THR A 80 0.58 9.27 23.08
N GLU A 81 0.34 9.58 21.80
CA GLU A 81 0.67 8.73 20.62
C GLU A 81 0.01 7.34 20.62
N ALA A 82 -0.90 7.09 21.56
CA ALA A 82 -1.65 5.84 21.65
C ALA A 82 -2.52 5.64 20.39
N PRO A 83 -2.64 4.42 19.85
CA PRO A 83 -3.54 4.15 18.73
C PRO A 83 -4.99 4.57 19.03
N ARG A 84 -5.64 5.23 18.08
CA ARG A 84 -7.06 5.57 18.12
C ARG A 84 -7.86 4.74 17.12
N PRO A 85 -9.18 4.60 17.32
CA PRO A 85 -10.06 4.00 16.32
C PRO A 85 -9.93 4.69 14.95
N PHE A 86 -10.16 3.92 13.89
CA PHE A 86 -10.09 4.43 12.54
C PHE A 86 -11.18 5.47 12.24
N ASP A 87 -10.79 6.71 11.91
CA ASP A 87 -11.70 7.75 11.49
C ASP A 87 -11.86 7.74 9.96
N ARG A 88 -12.94 7.11 9.50
CA ARG A 88 -13.25 7.03 8.05
C ARG A 88 -13.45 8.42 7.43
N LYS A 89 -14.08 9.37 8.13
CA LYS A 89 -14.37 10.69 7.56
C LYS A 89 -13.07 11.47 7.35
N GLU A 90 -12.16 11.39 8.32
CA GLU A 90 -10.85 12.01 8.19
C GLU A 90 -10.01 11.33 7.10
N ALA A 91 -10.04 10.00 7.02
CA ALA A 91 -9.38 9.27 5.93
C ALA A 91 -9.92 9.64 4.54
N GLU A 92 -11.23 9.84 4.40
CA GLU A 92 -11.86 10.33 3.17
C GLU A 92 -11.41 11.76 2.80
N ARG A 93 -11.15 12.62 3.79
CA ARG A 93 -10.60 13.97 3.54
C ARG A 93 -9.18 13.89 3.02
N TRP A 94 -8.32 13.08 3.65
CA TRP A 94 -6.94 12.88 3.18
C TRP A 94 -6.88 12.25 1.79
N THR A 95 -7.66 11.21 1.53
CA THR A 95 -7.68 10.56 0.21
C THR A 95 -8.13 11.51 -0.90
N LYS A 96 -9.09 12.42 -0.65
CA LYS A 96 -9.45 13.49 -1.61
C LYS A 96 -8.28 14.44 -1.90
N LEU A 97 -7.46 14.79 -0.90
CA LEU A 97 -6.28 15.63 -1.10
C LEU A 97 -5.18 14.91 -1.89
N PHE A 98 -4.95 13.62 -1.61
CA PHE A 98 -3.93 12.81 -2.28
C PHE A 98 -4.34 12.39 -3.70
N PHE A 99 -5.55 11.89 -3.89
CA PHE A 99 -5.95 11.24 -5.14
C PHE A 99 -6.91 12.08 -5.99
N ARG A 100 -7.43 13.19 -5.45
CA ARG A 100 -8.29 14.15 -6.15
C ARG A 100 -9.45 13.45 -6.87
N GLY A 101 -9.61 13.68 -8.17
CA GLY A 101 -10.70 13.12 -8.97
C GLY A 101 -10.66 11.59 -9.16
N ASN A 102 -9.63 10.90 -8.64
CA ASN A 102 -9.46 9.45 -8.81
C ASN A 102 -9.88 8.63 -7.58
N THR A 103 -10.57 9.22 -6.60
CA THR A 103 -10.96 8.50 -5.37
C THR A 103 -11.87 7.29 -5.64
N ASN A 104 -12.61 7.29 -6.74
CA ASN A 104 -13.45 6.17 -7.19
C ASN A 104 -12.65 4.97 -7.72
N LEU A 105 -11.34 5.13 -7.94
CA LEU A 105 -10.44 4.06 -8.39
C LEU A 105 -9.61 3.48 -7.23
N LEU A 106 -9.81 3.97 -6.00
CA LEU A 106 -9.01 3.53 -4.86
C LEU A 106 -9.39 2.13 -4.43
N TRP A 107 -8.38 1.28 -4.30
CA TRP A 107 -8.48 0.03 -3.56
C TRP A 107 -8.12 0.30 -2.10
N CYS A 108 -9.05 -0.04 -1.19
CA CYS A 108 -8.84 0.09 0.26
C CYS A 108 -8.69 -1.29 0.88
N GLU A 109 -7.56 -1.52 1.54
CA GLU A 109 -7.28 -2.72 2.31
C GLU A 109 -7.28 -2.37 3.80
N PRO A 110 -8.18 -2.96 4.61
CA PRO A 110 -8.12 -2.80 6.06
C PRO A 110 -6.91 -3.54 6.64
N PRO A 111 -6.54 -3.28 7.91
CA PRO A 111 -5.44 -3.98 8.54
C PRO A 111 -5.69 -5.50 8.62
N CYS A 112 -4.86 -6.26 7.93
CA CYS A 112 -4.99 -7.73 7.85
C CYS A 112 -4.17 -8.46 8.93
N TYR A 113 -2.95 -7.97 9.22
CA TYR A 113 -1.99 -8.61 10.14
C TYR A 113 -2.13 -8.10 11.58
N PRO A 114 -1.74 -8.88 12.61
CA PRO A 114 -1.89 -8.52 14.02
C PRO A 114 -1.32 -7.14 14.37
N GLU A 115 -0.10 -6.82 13.93
CA GLU A 115 0.56 -5.53 14.17
C GLU A 115 -0.17 -4.39 13.45
N GLY A 116 -0.67 -4.64 12.24
CA GLY A 116 -1.48 -3.70 11.48
C GLY A 116 -2.82 -3.41 12.16
N LYS A 117 -3.44 -4.43 12.77
CA LYS A 117 -4.69 -4.31 13.52
C LYS A 117 -4.50 -3.49 14.79
N ILE A 118 -3.40 -3.72 15.52
CA ILE A 118 -3.05 -2.94 16.72
C ILE A 118 -2.90 -1.44 16.37
N ASN A 119 -2.27 -1.14 15.23
CA ASN A 119 -2.02 0.23 14.82
C ASN A 119 -3.14 0.84 13.95
N GLY A 120 -4.19 0.08 13.65
CA GLY A 120 -5.33 0.54 12.83
C GLY A 120 -4.94 1.09 11.47
N VAL A 121 -3.90 0.53 10.82
CA VAL A 121 -3.39 1.06 9.55
C VAL A 121 -4.25 0.57 8.39
N HIS A 122 -4.84 1.52 7.66
CA HIS A 122 -5.52 1.26 6.41
C HIS A 122 -4.65 1.66 5.22
N HIS A 123 -4.72 0.88 4.15
CA HIS A 123 -3.96 1.11 2.93
C HIS A 123 -4.90 1.49 1.80
N TYR A 124 -4.64 2.64 1.17
CA TYR A 124 -5.32 3.09 -0.04
C TYR A 124 -4.34 3.04 -1.20
N ARG A 125 -4.67 2.29 -2.25
CA ARG A 125 -3.85 2.13 -3.45
C ARG A 125 -4.58 2.69 -4.66
N LEU A 126 -3.90 3.52 -5.44
CA LEU A 126 -4.32 3.95 -6.77
C LEU A 126 -3.37 3.34 -7.79
N PHE A 127 -3.80 2.28 -8.48
CA PHE A 127 -2.98 1.61 -9.48
C PHE A 127 -2.72 2.48 -10.69
N CYS A 128 -1.56 2.28 -11.30
CA CYS A 128 -1.13 3.08 -12.43
C CYS A 128 -0.55 2.26 -13.56
N ASP A 129 -0.63 2.81 -14.76
CA ASP A 129 0.13 2.33 -15.90
C ASP A 129 1.62 2.66 -15.78
N GLU A 130 2.38 2.34 -16.83
CA GLU A 130 3.84 2.48 -16.81
C GLU A 130 4.34 3.92 -16.63
N VAL A 131 3.53 4.91 -17.02
CA VAL A 131 3.82 6.34 -16.96
C VAL A 131 3.16 7.02 -15.75
N TRP A 132 2.75 6.23 -14.74
CA TRP A 132 2.14 6.70 -13.50
C TRP A 132 0.76 7.36 -13.67
N GLN A 133 0.04 7.07 -14.76
CA GLN A 133 -1.35 7.49 -14.91
C GLN A 133 -2.28 6.52 -14.21
N PRO A 134 -3.27 7.00 -13.42
CA PRO A 134 -4.25 6.15 -12.76
C PRO A 134 -5.01 5.25 -13.74
N ILE A 135 -5.16 3.98 -13.38
CA ILE A 135 -5.93 3.00 -14.14
C ILE A 135 -6.97 2.30 -13.27
N LYS A 136 -8.00 1.76 -13.92
CA LYS A 136 -8.81 0.68 -13.37
C LYS A 136 -8.22 -0.64 -13.88
N PRO A 137 -7.69 -1.52 -13.01
CA PRO A 137 -7.20 -2.83 -13.44
C PRO A 137 -8.26 -3.63 -14.22
N ARG A 138 -7.83 -4.34 -15.26
CA ARG A 138 -8.70 -5.07 -16.21
C ARG A 138 -9.26 -6.39 -15.67
N GLY A 139 -9.08 -6.68 -14.39
CA GLY A 139 -9.57 -7.89 -13.73
C GLY A 139 -9.06 -7.98 -12.30
N GLU A 140 -9.32 -9.11 -11.64
CA GLU A 140 -8.93 -9.34 -10.25
C GLU A 140 -7.42 -9.58 -10.08
N VAL A 141 -6.92 -9.30 -8.87
CA VAL A 141 -5.49 -9.39 -8.46
C VAL A 141 -4.86 -10.75 -8.78
N TYR A 142 -5.62 -11.84 -8.59
CA TYR A 142 -5.15 -13.22 -8.78
C TYR A 142 -5.64 -13.85 -10.09
N SER A 143 -6.25 -13.06 -10.99
CA SER A 143 -6.58 -13.55 -12.32
C SER A 143 -5.32 -13.82 -13.13
N ARG A 144 -5.36 -14.89 -13.95
CA ARG A 144 -4.31 -15.22 -14.92
C ARG A 144 -4.60 -14.73 -16.33
N GLU A 145 -5.75 -14.11 -16.55
CA GLU A 145 -6.24 -13.72 -17.87
C GLU A 145 -5.25 -12.82 -18.63
N PHE A 146 -4.53 -11.97 -17.90
CA PHE A 146 -3.55 -11.02 -18.45
C PHE A 146 -2.10 -11.35 -18.06
N THR A 147 -1.87 -12.47 -17.38
CA THR A 147 -0.53 -12.90 -16.94
C THR A 147 0.25 -13.50 -18.10
N GLU A 148 1.55 -13.21 -18.19
CA GLU A 148 2.41 -13.71 -19.25
C GLU A 148 2.54 -15.24 -19.20
N LYS A 149 2.64 -15.86 -20.38
CA LYS A 149 2.83 -17.30 -20.48
C LYS A 149 4.13 -17.70 -19.78
N GLY A 150 4.02 -18.61 -18.81
CA GLY A 150 5.15 -19.15 -18.07
C GLY A 150 5.52 -18.37 -16.81
N TRP A 151 4.85 -17.25 -16.51
CA TRP A 151 4.99 -16.55 -15.23
C TRP A 151 4.50 -17.43 -14.07
N LYS A 152 5.17 -17.33 -12.91
CA LYS A 152 4.85 -18.07 -11.68
C LYS A 152 4.84 -17.12 -10.49
N SER A 153 3.90 -17.28 -9.57
CA SER A 153 3.90 -16.50 -8.33
C SER A 153 5.02 -16.95 -7.40
N PHE A 154 5.38 -16.11 -6.42
CA PHE A 154 6.40 -16.44 -5.43
C PHE A 154 6.11 -17.79 -4.74
N SER A 155 4.85 -18.01 -4.36
CA SER A 155 4.39 -19.27 -3.78
C SER A 155 4.52 -20.48 -4.71
N GLU A 156 4.45 -20.31 -6.03
CA GLU A 156 4.62 -21.41 -6.99
C GLU A 156 6.09 -21.74 -7.23
N ILE A 157 6.99 -20.81 -6.95
CA ILE A 157 8.43 -20.99 -7.04
C ILE A 157 8.98 -21.58 -5.73
N HIS A 158 8.52 -21.09 -4.58
CA HIS A 158 9.09 -21.39 -3.26
C HIS A 158 8.22 -22.29 -2.38
N GLY A 159 6.96 -22.55 -2.74
CA GLY A 159 6.03 -23.36 -1.94
C GLY A 159 6.33 -24.87 -1.91
N GLN A 160 7.49 -25.32 -2.42
CA GLN A 160 7.98 -26.69 -2.33
C GLN A 160 9.15 -26.87 -1.35
N GLU A 161 9.49 -25.86 -0.53
CA GLU A 161 10.30 -26.09 0.67
C GLU A 161 9.37 -26.59 1.80
N GLU A 162 9.39 -27.91 1.98
CA GLU A 162 8.80 -28.74 3.04
C GLU A 162 7.76 -28.08 3.96
N GLN A 163 6.49 -28.34 3.65
CA GLN A 163 5.45 -28.34 4.69
C GLN A 163 5.84 -29.36 5.76
N CYS A 164 5.92 -28.90 7.02
CA CYS A 164 5.83 -29.78 8.17
C CYS A 164 4.55 -30.62 8.00
N ASN A 165 4.74 -31.92 7.78
CA ASN A 165 3.67 -32.90 7.66
C ASN A 165 2.88 -32.94 8.97
N ASP A 166 1.72 -32.32 9.01
CA ASP A 166 0.64 -32.74 9.91
C ASP A 166 -0.39 -33.52 9.09
N ASN A 167 -0.09 -34.80 8.97
CA ASN A 167 -1.11 -35.83 8.80
C ASN A 167 -2.15 -35.67 9.90
N ASN A 168 -3.37 -35.27 9.55
CA ASN A 168 -4.52 -35.88 10.21
C ASN A 168 -5.72 -36.02 9.27
N THR A 169 -5.69 -37.13 8.55
CA THR A 169 -6.82 -37.90 8.03
C THR A 169 -8.03 -37.94 8.98
N LYS A 170 -9.22 -37.77 8.37
CA LYS A 170 -10.51 -38.44 8.67
C LYS A 170 -11.09 -38.20 10.08
N LYS A 171 -12.30 -37.67 10.25
CA LYS A 171 -13.61 -38.06 9.70
C LYS A 171 -14.56 -36.88 9.76
#